data_AF-W5ZMC0-F1
#
_entry.id   AF-W5ZMC0-F1
#
_cell.length_a   1.000
_cell.length_b   1.000
_cell.length_c   1.000
_cell.angle_alpha   90.00
_cell.angle_beta   90.00
_cell.angle_gamma   90.00
#
_symmetry.space_group_name_H-M   'P 1'
#
loop_
_entity.id
_entity.type
_entity.pdbx_description
1 polymer ?
#
loop_
_entity_poly.entity_id
_entity_poly.type
_entity_poly.pdbx_seq_one_letter_code
_entity_poly.pdbx_strand_id
1 'polypeptide(L)'
;LCLMWRVGNLRKSHLVEAHVRAQLLKSRTTAEGEFIPLDHVDIDVGFDTGVDRIFLVSPITIVHGINEDSPFYDMSKQDFETAGFEIVVILEGMVEATAMTTQCRSSYLAGEILWGHCFEPVLFEEKNYYKVDYSHFHKTYEVPSTPLCSARELAEKKDNESSSNSFCYENEVAMMDKEE
;
A
#
# COMPACT_ATOMS: atom_id res chain seq x y z
N LEU A 1 -8.35 1.67 0.18
CA LEU A 1 -7.27 2.56 0.66
C LEU A 1 -5.96 1.81 0.49
N CYS A 2 -4.83 2.47 0.22
CA CYS A 2 -3.55 1.78 0.00
C CYS A 2 -2.39 2.49 0.71
N LEU A 3 -1.43 1.70 1.19
CA LEU A 3 -0.09 2.16 1.56
C LEU A 3 0.84 1.97 0.36
N MET A 4 1.69 2.96 0.06
CA MET A 4 2.56 2.91 -1.10
C MET A 4 3.95 3.47 -0.80
N TRP A 5 4.97 2.87 -1.40
CA TRP A 5 6.34 3.40 -1.42
C TRP A 5 6.98 3.18 -2.78
N ARG A 6 8.06 3.90 -3.07
CA ARG A 6 8.73 3.83 -4.37
C ARG A 6 10.09 3.16 -4.26
N VAL A 7 10.36 2.25 -5.18
CA VAL A 7 11.65 1.59 -5.34
C VAL A 7 12.22 1.89 -6.72
N GLY A 8 13.54 2.05 -6.82
CA GLY A 8 14.22 2.34 -8.09
C GLY A 8 15.61 1.75 -8.14
N ASN A 9 16.07 1.42 -9.35
CA ASN A 9 17.42 0.93 -9.58
C ASN A 9 18.27 2.04 -10.21
N LEU A 10 19.22 2.56 -9.46
CA LEU A 10 20.17 3.58 -9.94
C LEU A 10 21.34 2.98 -10.73
N ARG A 11 21.49 1.64 -10.73
CA ARG A 11 22.53 0.96 -11.50
C ARG A 11 22.06 0.72 -12.93
N LYS A 12 23.02 0.64 -13.85
CA LYS A 12 22.74 0.26 -15.25
C LYS A 12 22.44 -1.23 -15.43
N SER A 13 22.92 -2.08 -14.52
CA SER A 13 22.68 -3.52 -14.53
C SER A 13 21.28 -3.85 -14.03
N HIS A 14 20.68 -4.91 -14.56
CA HIS A 14 19.39 -5.39 -14.08
C HIS A 14 19.51 -6.08 -12.71
N LEU A 15 18.39 -6.06 -11.99
CA LEU A 15 18.19 -6.87 -10.79
C LEU A 15 17.30 -8.06 -11.17
N VAL A 16 17.91 -9.24 -11.23
CA VAL A 16 17.29 -10.50 -11.62
C VAL A 16 16.55 -11.09 -10.42
N GLU A 17 15.38 -11.71 -10.65
CA GLU A 17 14.51 -12.26 -9.59
C GLU A 17 14.20 -11.24 -8.47
N ALA A 18 14.02 -9.98 -8.88
CA ALA A 18 13.72 -8.90 -7.96
C ALA A 18 12.34 -9.10 -7.31
N HIS A 19 12.28 -9.01 -5.98
CA HIS A 19 11.03 -9.10 -5.24
C HIS A 19 11.08 -8.20 -3.99
N VAL A 20 9.91 -7.83 -3.49
CA VAL A 20 9.77 -6.91 -2.35
C VAL A 20 9.07 -7.56 -1.17
N ARG A 21 9.40 -7.10 0.03
CA ARG A 21 8.72 -7.46 1.28
C ARG A 21 8.55 -6.22 2.15
N ALA A 22 7.56 -6.24 3.04
CA ALA A 22 7.38 -5.19 4.03
C ALA A 22 6.94 -5.78 5.37
N GLN A 23 7.39 -5.17 6.46
CA GLN A 23 7.04 -5.58 7.82
C GLN A 23 6.69 -4.37 8.66
N LEU A 24 5.62 -4.47 9.43
CA LEU A 24 5.30 -3.55 10.52
C LEU A 24 6.03 -4.00 11.78
N LEU A 25 6.79 -3.10 12.37
CA LEU A 25 7.48 -3.28 13.64
C LEU A 25 6.78 -2.44 14.73
N LYS A 26 6.28 -3.11 15.76
CA LYS A 26 5.61 -2.47 16.89
C LYS A 26 5.72 -3.32 18.14
N SER A 27 5.82 -2.69 19.31
CA SER A 27 5.66 -3.41 20.58
C SER A 27 4.19 -3.83 20.77
N ARG A 28 3.95 -5.03 21.29
CA ARG A 28 2.60 -5.46 21.67
C ARG A 28 2.62 -6.33 22.92
N THR A 29 1.48 -6.39 23.59
CA THR A 29 1.20 -7.38 24.64
C THR A 29 0.19 -8.37 24.09
N THR A 30 0.47 -9.67 24.19
CA THR A 30 -0.46 -10.72 23.75
C THR A 30 -1.70 -10.78 24.65
N ALA A 31 -2.74 -11.49 24.21
CA ALA A 31 -3.95 -11.68 25.02
C ALA A 31 -3.67 -12.42 26.35
N GLU A 32 -2.62 -13.22 26.38
CA GLU A 32 -2.14 -13.98 27.54
C GLU A 32 -1.27 -13.13 28.48
N GLY A 33 -0.96 -11.88 28.12
CA GLY A 33 -0.18 -10.94 28.92
C GLY A 33 1.33 -10.96 28.68
N GLU A 34 1.81 -11.66 27.65
CA GLU A 34 3.23 -11.63 27.29
C GLU A 34 3.57 -10.33 26.56
N PHE A 35 4.61 -9.62 27.03
CA PHE A 35 5.10 -8.41 26.37
C PHE A 35 6.16 -8.75 25.32
N ILE A 36 5.90 -8.36 24.07
CA ILE A 36 6.81 -8.51 22.94
C ILE A 36 7.38 -7.11 22.61
N PRO A 37 8.68 -6.86 22.88
CA PRO A 37 9.27 -5.53 22.68
C PRO A 37 9.22 -5.04 21.25
N LEU A 38 9.37 -5.94 20.28
CA LEU A 38 9.33 -5.64 18.86
C LEU A 38 8.74 -6.84 18.12
N ASP A 39 7.44 -6.77 17.87
CA ASP A 39 6.74 -7.77 17.08
C ASP A 39 6.83 -7.39 15.60
N HIS A 40 7.01 -8.40 14.75
CA HIS A 40 7.13 -8.27 13.31
C HIS A 40 5.86 -8.81 12.67
N VAL A 41 5.05 -7.92 12.11
CA VAL A 41 3.83 -8.28 11.39
C VAL A 41 4.05 -8.07 9.90
N ASP A 42 3.73 -9.06 9.09
CA ASP A 42 3.88 -8.96 7.64
C ASP A 42 2.91 -7.94 7.03
N ILE A 43 3.33 -7.26 5.96
CA ILE A 43 2.50 -6.36 5.17
C ILE A 43 2.44 -6.94 3.75
N ASP A 44 1.27 -7.45 3.36
CA ASP A 44 1.10 -8.11 2.07
C ASP A 44 1.31 -7.13 0.90
N VAL A 45 2.23 -7.49 0.01
CA VAL A 45 2.56 -6.77 -1.23
C VAL A 45 2.29 -7.62 -2.47
N GLY A 46 1.49 -8.66 -2.33
CA GLY A 46 1.08 -9.58 -3.39
C GLY A 46 1.87 -10.88 -3.42
N PHE A 47 2.36 -11.37 -2.27
CA PHE A 47 3.13 -12.62 -2.21
C PHE A 47 2.32 -13.83 -2.71
N ASP A 48 1.07 -13.95 -2.26
CA ASP A 48 0.20 -15.09 -2.60
C ASP A 48 -0.15 -15.17 -4.09
N THR A 49 -0.19 -14.02 -4.76
CA THR A 49 -0.42 -13.92 -6.22
C THR A 49 0.89 -13.85 -7.00
N GLY A 50 2.02 -13.70 -6.31
CA GLY A 50 3.35 -13.56 -6.86
C GLY A 50 3.62 -12.23 -7.59
N VAL A 51 2.83 -11.20 -7.27
CA VAL A 51 2.96 -9.81 -7.78
C VAL A 51 4.06 -9.04 -7.03
N ASP A 52 4.49 -9.54 -5.88
CA ASP A 52 5.67 -9.08 -5.13
C ASP A 52 6.97 -9.16 -5.95
N ARG A 53 7.01 -10.05 -6.95
CA ARG A 53 8.11 -10.20 -7.91
C ARG A 53 7.98 -9.15 -9.01
N ILE A 54 8.96 -8.26 -9.11
CA ILE A 54 8.92 -7.09 -9.96
C ILE A 54 9.98 -7.12 -11.06
N PHE A 55 9.67 -6.52 -12.21
CA PHE A 55 10.65 -6.25 -13.26
C PHE A 55 11.12 -4.79 -13.18
N LEU A 56 12.19 -4.55 -12.42
CA LEU A 56 12.63 -3.20 -12.02
C LEU A 56 13.53 -2.53 -13.08
N VAL A 57 12.91 -1.87 -14.08
CA VAL A 57 13.59 -1.08 -15.11
C VAL A 57 13.49 0.43 -14.84
N SER A 58 12.27 0.94 -14.67
CA SER A 58 12.00 2.29 -14.16
C SER A 58 11.58 2.21 -12.69
N PRO A 59 11.57 3.32 -11.93
CA PRO A 59 10.99 3.31 -10.59
C PRO A 59 9.57 2.73 -10.57
N ILE A 60 9.32 1.85 -9.60
CA ILE A 60 8.02 1.20 -9.38
C ILE A 60 7.47 1.66 -8.05
N THR A 61 6.17 1.95 -8.02
CA THR A 61 5.43 2.16 -6.77
C THR A 61 4.91 0.82 -6.31
N ILE A 62 5.38 0.37 -5.15
CA ILE A 62 4.88 -0.82 -4.46
C ILE A 62 3.60 -0.45 -3.75
N VAL A 63 2.60 -1.33 -3.79
CA VAL A 63 1.26 -1.09 -3.28
C VAL A 63 0.90 -2.20 -2.30
N HIS A 64 0.56 -1.81 -1.07
CA HIS A 64 -0.15 -2.64 -0.12
C HIS A 64 -1.61 -2.19 -0.06
N GLY A 65 -2.54 -3.08 -0.42
CA GLY A 65 -3.96 -2.84 -0.28
C GLY A 65 -4.37 -2.95 1.19
N ILE A 66 -4.92 -1.89 1.77
CA ILE A 66 -5.40 -1.91 3.15
C ILE A 66 -6.81 -2.53 3.14
N ASN A 67 -6.87 -3.84 3.36
CA ASN A 67 -8.06 -4.68 3.48
C ASN A 67 -8.20 -5.24 4.92
N GLU A 68 -9.14 -6.15 5.14
CA GLU A 68 -9.45 -6.73 6.47
C GLU A 68 -8.28 -7.44 7.14
N ASP A 69 -7.36 -8.01 6.34
CA ASP A 69 -6.16 -8.72 6.83
C ASP A 69 -4.98 -7.77 7.08
N SER A 70 -5.09 -6.49 6.69
CA SER A 70 -4.05 -5.50 6.87
C SER A 70 -3.93 -5.08 8.33
N PRO A 71 -2.70 -4.93 8.87
CA PRO A 71 -2.50 -4.38 10.21
C PRO A 71 -2.92 -2.90 10.33
N PHE A 72 -3.24 -2.24 9.21
CA PHE A 72 -3.69 -0.84 9.16
C PHE A 72 -5.20 -0.70 8.93
N TYR A 73 -5.97 -1.80 8.91
CA TYR A 73 -7.38 -1.78 8.50
C TYR A 73 -8.25 -0.80 9.29
N ASP A 74 -8.05 -0.76 10.60
CA ASP A 74 -8.77 0.11 11.54
C ASP A 74 -8.15 1.50 11.69
N MET A 75 -7.01 1.80 11.05
CA MET A 75 -6.28 3.04 11.29
C MET A 75 -6.74 4.19 10.40
N SER A 76 -7.14 5.30 11.02
CA SER A 76 -7.47 6.57 10.37
C SER A 76 -6.22 7.46 10.19
N LYS A 77 -6.38 8.61 9.50
CA LYS A 77 -5.31 9.61 9.39
C LYS A 77 -4.79 10.05 10.77
N GLN A 78 -5.70 10.31 11.71
CA GLN A 78 -5.35 10.77 13.06
C GLN A 78 -4.57 9.71 13.84
N ASP A 79 -4.90 8.43 13.64
CA ASP A 79 -4.19 7.32 14.27
C ASP A 79 -2.76 7.24 13.75
N PHE A 80 -2.55 7.39 12.44
CA PHE A 80 -1.20 7.43 11.84
C PHE A 80 -0.31 8.54 12.42
N GLU A 81 -0.87 9.72 12.70
CA GLU A 81 -0.13 10.85 13.27
C GLU A 81 0.36 10.62 14.70
N THR A 82 -0.32 9.75 15.45
CA THR A 82 -0.02 9.48 16.87
C THR A 82 0.56 8.10 17.12
N ALA A 83 0.60 7.24 16.09
CA ALA A 83 1.04 5.87 16.22
C ALA A 83 2.57 5.75 16.42
N GLY A 84 2.97 4.85 17.31
CA GLY A 84 4.36 4.46 17.51
C GLY A 84 4.67 3.13 16.83
N PHE A 85 4.93 3.16 15.52
CA PHE A 85 5.40 2.00 14.76
C PHE A 85 6.45 2.40 13.72
N GLU A 86 7.13 1.40 13.18
CA GLU A 86 8.04 1.52 12.05
C GLU A 86 7.67 0.50 10.96
N ILE A 87 7.68 0.91 9.70
CA ILE A 87 7.50 0.01 8.55
C ILE A 87 8.85 -0.23 7.92
N VAL A 88 9.34 -1.46 7.93
CA VAL A 88 10.57 -1.86 7.24
C VAL A 88 10.21 -2.36 5.86
N VAL A 89 10.85 -1.81 4.84
CA VAL A 89 10.69 -2.25 3.44
C VAL A 89 11.98 -2.88 2.93
N ILE A 90 11.84 -3.96 2.17
CA ILE A 90 12.94 -4.80 1.71
C ILE A 90 12.79 -5.01 0.21
N LEU A 91 13.88 -4.82 -0.53
CA LEU A 91 14.03 -5.23 -1.92
C LEU A 91 15.17 -6.24 -2.00
N GLU A 92 14.89 -7.40 -2.56
CA GLU A 92 15.86 -8.48 -2.78
C GLU A 92 15.96 -8.80 -4.27
N GLY A 93 17.12 -9.30 -4.68
CA GLY A 93 17.35 -9.81 -6.04
C GLY A 93 18.82 -10.04 -6.33
N MET A 94 19.12 -10.62 -7.47
CA MET A 94 20.49 -10.89 -7.92
C MET A 94 20.98 -9.80 -8.86
N VAL A 95 22.15 -9.23 -8.58
CA VAL A 95 22.76 -8.24 -9.49
C VAL A 95 23.40 -8.98 -10.66
N GLU A 96 22.91 -8.72 -11.87
CA GLU A 96 23.34 -9.41 -13.11
C GLU A 96 24.86 -9.40 -13.30
N ALA A 97 25.52 -8.28 -12.99
CA ALA A 97 26.96 -8.12 -13.20
C ALA A 97 27.84 -8.94 -12.24
N THR A 98 27.32 -9.34 -11.08
CA THR A 98 28.13 -10.01 -10.03
C THR A 98 27.63 -11.39 -9.67
N ALA A 99 26.43 -11.78 -10.11
CA ALA A 99 25.73 -13.00 -9.67
C ALA A 99 25.59 -13.11 -8.15
N MET A 100 25.65 -11.99 -7.43
CA MET A 100 25.44 -11.95 -5.97
C MET A 100 24.03 -11.48 -5.66
N THR A 101 23.40 -12.15 -4.69
CA THR A 101 22.15 -11.71 -4.08
C THR A 101 22.39 -10.43 -3.28
N THR A 102 21.61 -9.40 -3.55
CA THR A 102 21.63 -8.12 -2.85
C THR A 102 20.31 -7.93 -2.12
N GLN A 103 20.38 -7.41 -0.90
CA GLN A 103 19.23 -6.97 -0.13
C GLN A 103 19.39 -5.48 0.17
N CYS A 104 18.43 -4.68 -0.27
CA CYS A 104 18.28 -3.27 0.08
C CYS A 104 17.17 -3.15 1.13
N ARG A 105 17.41 -2.35 2.17
CA ARG A 105 16.47 -2.11 3.26
C ARG A 105 16.32 -0.62 3.47
N SER A 106 15.11 -0.21 3.79
CA SER A 106 14.78 1.14 4.27
C SER A 106 13.64 1.01 5.27
N SER A 107 13.30 2.10 5.93
CA SER A 107 12.16 2.13 6.84
C SER A 107 11.45 3.47 6.82
N TYR A 108 10.20 3.43 7.27
CA TYR A 108 9.32 4.58 7.42
C TYR A 108 8.70 4.57 8.82
N LEU A 109 8.94 5.61 9.60
CA LEU A 109 8.23 5.88 10.83
C LEU A 109 6.80 6.33 10.51
N ALA A 110 5.86 6.17 11.45
CA ALA A 110 4.48 6.60 11.26
C ALA A 110 4.36 8.07 10.80
N GLY A 111 5.17 8.97 11.38
CA GLY A 111 5.22 10.39 11.01
C GLY A 111 5.85 10.71 9.64
N GLU A 112 6.47 9.73 8.99
CA GLU A 112 7.01 9.87 7.62
C GLU A 112 5.99 9.42 6.56
N ILE A 113 4.87 8.82 6.97
CA ILE A 113 3.79 8.42 6.07
C ILE A 113 2.92 9.63 5.73
N LEU A 114 2.94 10.02 4.45
CA LEU A 114 2.17 11.15 3.95
C LEU A 114 0.74 10.72 3.57
N TRP A 115 -0.20 10.86 4.50
CA TRP A 115 -1.60 10.52 4.24
C TRP A 115 -2.22 11.45 3.18
N GLY A 116 -2.88 10.87 2.18
CA GLY A 116 -3.51 11.64 1.11
C GLY A 116 -2.53 12.24 0.12
N HIS A 117 -1.39 11.59 -0.09
CA HIS A 117 -0.42 11.95 -1.12
C HIS A 117 -0.34 10.88 -2.22
N CYS A 118 0.08 11.31 -3.39
CA CYS A 118 0.51 10.45 -4.47
C CYS A 118 1.90 10.88 -4.96
N PHE A 119 2.68 9.93 -5.46
CA PHE A 119 3.98 10.25 -6.03
C PHE A 119 3.84 10.94 -7.38
N GLU A 120 4.69 11.93 -7.65
CA GLU A 120 4.78 12.52 -8.99
C GLU A 120 5.26 11.48 -10.02
N PRO A 121 4.74 11.52 -11.26
CA PRO A 121 5.24 10.67 -12.35
C PRO A 121 6.73 10.92 -12.62
N VAL A 122 7.46 9.85 -12.89
CA VAL A 122 8.90 9.92 -13.22
C VAL A 122 9.19 9.45 -14.63
N LEU A 123 8.28 8.71 -15.26
CA LEU A 123 8.44 8.12 -16.58
C LEU A 123 7.69 8.97 -17.60
N PHE A 124 8.41 9.48 -18.59
CA PHE A 124 7.86 10.32 -19.64
C PHE A 124 8.18 9.70 -21.00
N GLU A 125 7.18 9.67 -21.88
CA GLU A 125 7.36 9.26 -23.27
C GLU A 125 7.90 10.43 -24.09
N GLU A 126 8.98 10.19 -24.81
CA GLU A 126 9.51 11.06 -25.85
C GLU A 126 9.34 10.37 -27.21
N LYS A 127 9.49 11.11 -28.32
CA LYS A 127 9.13 10.65 -29.68
C LYS A 127 9.55 9.20 -30.03
N ASN A 128 10.72 8.75 -29.58
CA ASN A 128 11.28 7.43 -29.92
C ASN A 128 11.82 6.65 -28.70
N TYR A 129 11.68 7.17 -27.48
CA TYR A 129 12.25 6.54 -26.27
C TYR A 129 11.53 7.01 -25.00
N TYR A 130 11.74 6.29 -23.90
CA TYR A 130 11.26 6.69 -22.59
C TYR A 130 12.36 7.36 -21.78
N LYS A 131 12.03 8.45 -21.09
CA LYS A 131 12.92 9.17 -20.19
C LYS A 131 12.43 9.02 -18.76
N VAL A 132 13.35 8.65 -17.87
CA VAL A 132 13.11 8.67 -16.41
C VAL A 132 13.73 9.94 -15.83
N ASP A 133 12.92 10.79 -15.21
CA ASP A 133 13.37 11.96 -14.47
C ASP A 133 13.41 11.66 -12.96
N TYR A 134 14.60 11.30 -12.47
CA TYR A 134 14.82 11.00 -11.06
C TYR A 134 14.70 12.22 -10.13
N SER A 135 14.63 13.45 -10.66
CA SER A 135 14.35 14.63 -9.82
C SER A 135 12.94 14.60 -9.23
N HIS A 136 12.00 13.88 -9.85
CA HIS A 136 10.64 13.64 -9.36
C HIS A 136 10.53 12.39 -8.46
N PHE A 137 11.61 11.64 -8.25
CA PHE A 137 11.55 10.33 -7.58
C PHE A 137 10.94 10.42 -6.18
N HIS A 138 11.37 11.38 -5.37
CA HIS A 138 10.86 11.59 -4.01
C HIS A 138 9.70 12.59 -3.94
N LYS A 139 9.33 13.26 -5.04
CA LYS A 139 8.29 14.27 -5.01
C LYS A 139 6.91 13.63 -4.93
N THR A 140 6.04 14.27 -4.16
CA THR A 140 4.64 13.88 -4.00
C THR A 140 3.75 15.12 -4.13
N TYR A 141 2.48 14.89 -4.42
CA TYR A 141 1.44 15.92 -4.42
C TYR A 141 0.26 15.48 -3.57
N GLU A 142 -0.40 16.46 -2.95
CA GLU A 142 -1.59 16.23 -2.13
C GLU A 142 -2.79 15.86 -2.98
N VAL A 143 -3.63 14.98 -2.43
CA VAL A 143 -4.92 14.55 -2.98
C VAL A 143 -5.99 14.87 -1.94
N PRO A 144 -6.57 16.10 -1.96
CA PRO A 144 -7.50 16.56 -0.93
C PRO A 144 -8.78 15.73 -0.81
N SER A 145 -9.14 15.00 -1.86
CA SER A 145 -10.30 14.10 -1.87
C SER A 145 -10.06 12.77 -1.14
N THR A 146 -8.86 12.54 -0.61
CA THR A 146 -8.55 11.30 0.11
C THR A 146 -9.35 11.23 1.40
N PRO A 147 -10.11 10.15 1.66
CA PRO A 147 -10.83 10.00 2.92
C PRO A 147 -9.88 10.03 4.12
N LEU A 148 -10.33 10.61 5.23
CA LEU A 148 -9.56 10.71 6.49
C LEU A 148 -9.84 9.55 7.45
N CYS A 149 -10.93 8.82 7.20
CA CYS A 149 -11.38 7.65 7.93
C CYS A 149 -10.55 6.40 7.59
N SER A 150 -10.67 5.35 8.41
CA SER A 150 -9.97 4.09 8.19
C SER A 150 -10.51 3.30 6.99
N ALA A 151 -9.79 2.26 6.57
CA ALA A 151 -10.25 1.38 5.50
C ALA A 151 -11.53 0.62 5.88
N ARG A 152 -11.65 0.23 7.15
CA ARG A 152 -12.87 -0.39 7.69
C ARG A 152 -14.08 0.54 7.62
N GLU A 153 -13.94 1.78 8.09
CA GLU A 153 -15.04 2.76 8.04
C GLU A 153 -15.49 3.03 6.59
N LEU A 154 -14.56 2.96 5.62
CA LEU A 154 -14.89 3.05 4.20
C LEU A 154 -15.64 1.82 3.67
N ALA A 155 -15.29 0.62 4.13
CA ALA A 155 -15.99 -0.62 3.76
C ALA A 155 -17.43 -0.60 4.30
N GLU A 156 -17.60 -0.30 5.60
CA GLU A 156 -18.91 -0.22 6.26
C GLU A 156 -19.84 0.82 5.60
N LYS A 157 -19.31 1.97 5.16
CA LYS A 157 -20.11 2.98 4.43
C LYS A 157 -20.61 2.47 3.09
N LYS A 158 -19.78 1.73 2.34
CA LYS A 158 -20.18 1.15 1.05
C LYS A 158 -21.28 0.10 1.22
N ASP A 159 -21.20 -0.71 2.27
CA ASP A 159 -22.20 -1.75 2.55
C ASP A 159 -23.55 -1.15 2.98
N ASN A 160 -23.53 -0.03 3.71
CA ASN A 160 -24.76 0.70 4.06
C ASN A 160 -25.41 1.37 2.84
N GLU A 161 -24.63 1.92 1.92
CA GLU A 161 -25.14 2.49 0.66
C GLU A 161 -25.73 1.41 -0.27
N SER A 162 -25.09 0.25 -0.37
CA SER A 162 -25.60 -0.87 -1.17
C SER A 162 -26.89 -1.45 -0.56
N SER A 163 -26.96 -1.58 0.76
CA SER A 163 -28.16 -2.03 1.49
C SER A 163 -29.32 -1.04 1.39
N SER A 164 -29.04 0.27 1.46
CA SER A 164 -30.05 1.32 1.32
C SER A 164 -30.65 1.35 -0.08
N ASN A 165 -29.83 1.14 -1.12
CA ASN A 165 -30.31 1.01 -2.49
C ASN A 165 -31.16 -0.26 -2.68
N SER A 166 -30.80 -1.38 -2.06
CA SER A 166 -31.58 -2.62 -2.12
C SER A 166 -32.99 -2.48 -1.51
N PHE A 167 -33.13 -1.74 -0.41
CA PHE A 167 -34.42 -1.51 0.25
C PHE A 167 -35.38 -0.65 -0.60
N CYS A 168 -34.86 0.26 -1.43
CA CYS A 168 -35.68 1.05 -2.34
C CYS A 168 -36.25 0.20 -3.48
N TYR A 169 -35.48 -0.74 -4.03
CA TYR A 169 -35.97 -1.64 -5.08
C TYR A 169 -37.02 -2.63 -4.57
N GLU A 170 -36.84 -3.21 -3.38
CA GLU A 170 -37.84 -4.15 -2.82
C GLU A 170 -39.19 -3.47 -2.54
N ASN A 171 -39.19 -2.21 -2.10
CA ASN A 171 -40.43 -1.48 -1.90
C ASN A 171 -41.10 -1.05 -3.22
N GLU A 172 -40.35 -0.73 -4.26
CA GLU A 172 -40.93 -0.44 -5.58
C GLU A 172 -41.57 -1.68 -6.23
N VAL A 173 -40.91 -2.84 -6.14
CA VAL A 173 -41.46 -4.12 -6.65
C VAL A 173 -42.70 -4.55 -5.87
N ALA A 174 -42.69 -4.42 -4.53
CA ALA A 174 -43.84 -4.75 -3.69
C ALA A 174 -45.06 -3.83 -3.88
N MET A 175 -44.87 -2.63 -4.46
CA MET A 175 -45.94 -1.71 -4.83
C MET A 175 -46.52 -2.02 -6.22
N MET A 176 -45.74 -2.60 -7.12
CA MET A 176 -46.20 -3.00 -8.46
C MET A 176 -47.04 -4.28 -8.44
N ASP A 177 -46.78 -5.20 -7.51
CA ASP A 177 -47.56 -6.45 -7.36
C ASP A 177 -48.92 -6.27 -6.67
N LYS A 178 -49.29 -5.04 -6.28
CA LYS A 178 -50.59 -4.72 -5.65
C LYS A 178 -51.59 -4.03 -6.59
N GLU A 179 -51.24 -3.85 -7.86
CA GLU A 179 -52.12 -3.22 -8.87
C GLU A 179 -52.78 -4.20 -9.86
N GLU A 180 -52.78 -5.52 -9.60
CA GLU A 180 -53.62 -6.50 -10.33
C GLU A 180 -54.86 -6.97 -9.55
#